data_AF-A0A2M7XB20-F1
#
_entry.id   AF-A0A2M7XB20-F1
#
_cell.length_a   1.000
_cell.length_b   1.000
_cell.length_c   1.000
_cell.angle_alpha   90.00
_cell.angle_beta   90.00
_cell.angle_gamma   90.00
#
_symmetry.space_group_name_H-M   'P 1'
#
loop_
_entity.id
_entity.type
_entity.pdbx_description
1 polymer ?
#
loop_
_entity_poly.entity_id
_entity_poly.type
_entity_poly.pdbx_seq_one_letter_code
_entity_poly.pdbx_strand_id
1 'polypeptide(L)'
;MDLNDYPTTSSTRQLPWKWIASIGGGVVFLIVLVAILFRIFGSSEALNLTVIQEADRVAQADTLLNICEGSENEARCLEGASQDAAALTGDTDYCQDLEGDAYDDCVWGVAREMLDATLCDDLQNTEYVIDCQDSVYRKLAYSGRDTSYCEQLSDAVQVEGCIESIEGALTFESCEADVSGAEYCEYLRVKEQAAAAQDRSLCGSLSEEYIVNCRETVHIDDADFDGVETELEMFYGSDPYLADTDGDGYTDKEEIDAGYNPNGEGKLE
;
A
#
# COMPACT_ATOMS: atom_id res chain seq x y z
N MET A 1 -47.31 -75.02 -42.39
CA MET A 1 -46.22 -75.30 -41.43
C MET A 1 -45.05 -74.43 -41.83
N ASP A 2 -44.33 -73.92 -40.82
CA ASP A 2 -43.17 -73.01 -40.81
C ASP A 2 -43.43 -71.53 -41.17
N LEU A 3 -43.26 -70.56 -40.25
CA LEU A 3 -42.12 -70.08 -39.42
C LEU A 3 -41.24 -69.06 -40.18
N ASN A 4 -41.29 -67.82 -39.69
CA ASN A 4 -40.32 -66.71 -39.74
C ASN A 4 -39.39 -66.58 -40.97
N ASP A 5 -39.42 -65.39 -41.59
CA ASP A 5 -38.26 -64.47 -41.54
C ASP A 5 -38.66 -63.02 -41.91
N TYR A 6 -38.29 -62.09 -41.02
CA TYR A 6 -38.18 -60.61 -41.18
C TYR A 6 -36.90 -60.30 -42.03
N PRO A 7 -36.51 -59.06 -42.46
CA PRO A 7 -36.95 -57.72 -42.01
C PRO A 7 -37.03 -56.55 -43.05
N THR A 8 -37.63 -55.44 -42.58
CA THR A 8 -37.37 -53.99 -42.77
C THR A 8 -37.19 -53.32 -44.15
N THR A 9 -37.95 -52.25 -44.38
CA THR A 9 -37.48 -50.83 -44.46
C THR A 9 -38.67 -49.87 -44.66
N SER A 10 -38.97 -49.01 -43.67
CA SER A 10 -38.64 -47.56 -43.65
C SER A 10 -39.46 -46.69 -44.61
N SER A 11 -40.65 -46.25 -44.17
CA SER A 11 -41.36 -45.08 -44.71
C SER A 11 -41.23 -43.92 -43.72
N THR A 12 -40.26 -43.05 -43.91
CA THR A 12 -40.12 -41.78 -43.19
C THR A 12 -41.24 -40.83 -43.59
N ARG A 13 -42.27 -40.71 -42.73
CA ARG A 13 -43.20 -39.57 -42.79
C ARG A 13 -42.57 -38.38 -42.08
N GLN A 14 -42.17 -37.37 -42.85
CA GLN A 14 -41.78 -36.07 -42.32
C GLN A 14 -42.98 -35.38 -41.68
N LEU A 15 -42.90 -35.12 -40.37
CA LEU A 15 -43.84 -34.26 -39.65
C LEU A 15 -43.38 -32.79 -39.79
N PRO A 16 -44.28 -31.83 -40.07
CA PRO A 16 -43.88 -30.45 -40.31
C PRO A 16 -43.53 -29.73 -39.00
N TRP A 17 -42.23 -29.62 -38.70
CA TRP A 17 -41.64 -29.00 -37.50
C TRP A 17 -42.01 -27.52 -37.23
N LYS A 18 -42.69 -26.83 -38.16
CA LYS A 18 -42.92 -25.39 -38.05
C LYS A 18 -43.84 -24.96 -36.90
N TRP A 19 -44.75 -25.83 -36.43
CA TRP A 19 -45.72 -25.48 -35.38
C TRP A 19 -45.19 -25.77 -33.96
N ILE A 20 -44.30 -26.75 -33.81
CA ILE A 20 -43.70 -27.10 -32.51
C ILE A 20 -42.66 -26.04 -32.10
N ALA A 21 -41.95 -25.45 -33.06
CA ALA A 21 -40.97 -24.39 -32.79
C ALA A 21 -41.60 -23.06 -32.30
N SER A 22 -42.85 -22.76 -32.68
CA SER A 22 -43.49 -21.48 -32.32
C SER A 22 -44.09 -21.47 -30.91
N ILE A 23 -44.53 -22.62 -30.39
CA ILE A 23 -45.09 -22.73 -29.03
C ILE A 23 -43.96 -22.96 -28.02
N GLY A 24 -42.96 -23.77 -28.37
CA GLY A 24 -41.76 -23.99 -27.55
C GLY A 24 -40.92 -22.71 -27.38
N GLY A 25 -40.75 -21.94 -28.46
CA GLY A 25 -40.00 -20.68 -28.42
C GLY A 25 -40.65 -19.62 -27.54
N GLY A 26 -41.99 -19.52 -27.53
CA GLY A 26 -42.72 -18.59 -26.67
C GLY A 26 -42.59 -18.92 -25.18
N VAL A 27 -42.67 -20.21 -24.81
CA VAL A 27 -42.49 -20.66 -23.42
C VAL A 27 -41.06 -20.49 -22.96
N VAL A 28 -40.08 -20.83 -23.80
CA VAL A 28 -38.65 -20.60 -23.49
C VAL A 28 -38.36 -19.10 -23.38
N PHE A 29 -38.91 -18.26 -24.26
CA PHE A 29 -38.75 -16.81 -24.18
C PHE A 29 -39.41 -16.24 -22.92
N LEU A 30 -40.58 -16.73 -22.51
CA LEU A 30 -41.22 -16.34 -21.25
C LEU A 30 -40.41 -16.77 -20.03
N ILE A 31 -39.87 -18.00 -20.04
CA ILE A 31 -39.00 -18.49 -18.96
C ILE A 31 -37.70 -17.67 -18.90
N VAL A 32 -37.10 -17.35 -20.04
CA VAL A 32 -35.91 -16.50 -20.14
C VAL A 32 -36.23 -15.07 -19.71
N LEU A 33 -37.37 -14.50 -20.10
CA LEU A 33 -37.83 -13.19 -19.63
C LEU A 33 -38.07 -13.19 -18.13
N VAL A 34 -38.73 -14.21 -17.59
CA VAL A 34 -38.95 -14.35 -16.15
C VAL A 34 -37.62 -14.55 -15.42
N ALA A 35 -36.67 -15.29 -15.99
CA ALA A 35 -35.33 -15.44 -15.41
C ALA A 35 -34.50 -14.15 -15.49
N ILE A 36 -34.63 -13.37 -16.57
CA ILE A 36 -34.01 -12.05 -16.71
C ILE A 36 -34.66 -11.06 -15.76
N LEU A 37 -35.99 -11.06 -15.64
CA LEU A 37 -36.72 -10.25 -14.67
C LEU A 37 -36.38 -10.67 -13.24
N PHE A 38 -36.20 -11.96 -12.95
CA PHE A 38 -35.73 -12.45 -11.66
C PHE A 38 -34.26 -12.10 -11.41
N ARG A 39 -33.42 -11.99 -12.46
CA ARG A 39 -32.05 -11.47 -12.35
C ARG A 39 -31.99 -9.96 -12.14
N ILE A 40 -32.92 -9.20 -12.74
CA ILE A 40 -32.99 -7.74 -12.65
C ILE A 40 -33.72 -7.28 -11.38
N PHE A 41 -34.78 -8.00 -10.96
CA PHE A 41 -35.67 -7.64 -9.85
C PHE A 41 -35.59 -8.60 -8.65
N GLY A 42 -34.93 -9.75 -8.75
CA GLY A 42 -34.78 -10.72 -7.65
C GLY A 42 -33.71 -10.37 -6.63
N SER A 43 -33.23 -9.13 -6.61
CA SER A 43 -32.33 -8.61 -5.57
C SER A 43 -33.06 -8.21 -4.27
N SER A 44 -34.36 -8.52 -4.13
CA SER A 44 -35.12 -8.22 -2.91
C SER A 44 -34.62 -8.95 -1.66
N GLU A 45 -33.94 -10.10 -1.81
CA GLU A 45 -33.32 -10.80 -0.67
C GLU A 45 -32.08 -10.07 -0.13
N ALA A 46 -31.29 -9.42 -0.99
CA ALA A 46 -30.10 -8.69 -0.57
C ALA A 46 -30.46 -7.39 0.18
N LEU A 47 -31.52 -6.70 -0.24
CA LEU A 47 -31.99 -5.48 0.43
C LEU A 47 -32.53 -5.78 1.84
N ASN A 48 -33.28 -6.87 2.00
CA ASN A 48 -33.80 -7.28 3.30
C ASN A 48 -32.70 -7.67 4.29
N LEU A 49 -31.60 -8.28 3.82
CA LEU A 49 -30.52 -8.71 4.70
C LEU A 49 -29.78 -7.51 5.32
N THR A 50 -29.48 -6.48 4.53
CA THR A 50 -28.81 -5.26 5.02
C THR A 50 -29.64 -4.49 6.05
N VAL A 51 -30.94 -4.36 5.82
CA VAL A 51 -31.86 -3.68 6.75
C VAL A 51 -31.99 -4.44 8.07
N ILE A 52 -32.00 -5.79 8.03
CA ILE A 52 -32.05 -6.62 9.24
C ILE A 52 -30.73 -6.52 10.02
N GLN A 53 -29.58 -6.47 9.34
CA GLN A 53 -28.27 -6.32 9.99
C GLN A 53 -28.14 -4.98 10.70
N GLU A 54 -28.60 -3.90 10.07
CA GLU A 54 -28.54 -2.58 10.69
C GLU A 54 -29.46 -2.48 11.92
N ALA A 55 -30.67 -3.05 11.83
CA ALA A 55 -31.58 -3.10 12.97
C ALA A 55 -31.02 -3.90 14.17
N ASP A 56 -30.24 -4.96 13.90
CA ASP A 56 -29.57 -5.75 14.94
C ASP A 56 -28.46 -4.95 15.65
N ARG A 57 -27.66 -4.20 14.88
CA ARG A 57 -26.61 -3.31 15.42
C ARG A 57 -27.20 -2.23 16.32
N VAL A 58 -28.30 -1.58 15.91
CA VAL A 58 -29.01 -0.59 16.73
C VAL A 58 -29.56 -1.22 18.02
N ALA A 59 -30.20 -2.39 17.93
CA ALA A 59 -30.73 -3.06 19.12
C ALA A 59 -29.62 -3.47 20.10
N GLN A 60 -28.46 -3.88 19.59
CA GLN A 60 -27.29 -4.19 20.41
C GLN A 60 -26.69 -2.93 21.04
N ALA A 61 -26.60 -1.82 20.30
CA ALA A 61 -26.16 -0.52 20.81
C ALA A 61 -27.04 -0.04 21.97
N ASP A 62 -28.37 -0.10 21.81
CA ASP A 62 -29.32 0.25 22.88
C ASP A 62 -29.14 -0.65 24.11
N THR A 63 -28.84 -1.94 23.89
CA THR A 63 -28.59 -2.88 25.00
C THR A 63 -27.34 -2.49 25.79
N LEU A 64 -26.27 -2.04 25.14
CA LEU A 64 -25.04 -1.60 25.82
C LEU A 64 -25.32 -0.43 26.77
N LEU A 65 -26.09 0.56 26.32
CA LEU A 65 -26.45 1.71 27.14
C LEU A 65 -27.36 1.32 28.32
N ASN A 66 -28.35 0.47 28.09
CA ASN A 66 -29.29 0.04 29.14
C ASN A 66 -28.60 -0.75 30.26
N ILE A 67 -27.46 -1.41 30.00
CA ILE A 67 -26.69 -2.13 31.03
C ILE A 67 -26.09 -1.15 32.06
N CYS A 68 -25.88 0.10 31.70
CA CYS A 68 -25.29 1.11 32.58
C CYS A 68 -26.27 1.68 33.61
N GLU A 69 -27.57 1.56 33.39
CA GLU A 69 -28.61 2.10 34.27
C GLU A 69 -28.52 1.45 35.67
N GLY A 70 -28.25 2.28 36.68
CA GLY A 70 -28.11 1.82 38.07
C GLY A 70 -26.77 1.14 38.41
N SER A 71 -25.76 1.27 37.56
CA SER A 71 -24.40 0.81 37.85
C SER A 71 -23.68 1.68 38.89
N GLU A 72 -22.65 1.13 39.55
CA GLU A 72 -21.90 1.81 40.62
C GLU A 72 -21.17 3.08 40.13
N ASN A 73 -20.83 3.13 38.84
CA ASN A 73 -20.20 4.28 38.20
C ASN A 73 -20.80 4.52 36.81
N GLU A 74 -22.06 4.96 36.81
CA GLU A 74 -22.89 5.17 35.62
C GLU A 74 -22.20 6.05 34.57
N ALA A 75 -21.57 7.16 34.97
CA ALA A 75 -20.88 8.05 34.03
C ALA A 75 -19.76 7.34 33.25
N ARG A 76 -18.90 6.56 33.94
CA ARG A 76 -17.82 5.81 33.29
C ARG A 76 -18.35 4.65 32.44
N CYS A 77 -19.46 4.04 32.86
CA CYS A 77 -20.11 3.00 32.07
C CYS A 77 -20.67 3.57 30.77
N LEU A 78 -21.39 4.70 30.86
CA LEU A 78 -21.97 5.39 29.72
C LEU A 78 -20.89 5.83 28.73
N GLU A 79 -19.75 6.33 29.20
CA GLU A 79 -18.61 6.68 28.33
C GLU A 79 -18.18 5.51 27.41
N GLY A 80 -17.91 4.35 28.01
CA GLY A 80 -17.54 3.16 27.23
C GLY A 80 -18.68 2.61 26.37
N ALA A 81 -19.90 2.58 26.90
CA ALA A 81 -21.07 2.07 26.20
C ALA A 81 -21.45 2.95 24.99
N SER A 82 -21.35 4.28 25.12
CA SER A 82 -21.53 5.25 24.03
C SER A 82 -20.50 5.05 22.93
N GLN A 83 -19.21 4.88 23.30
CA GLN A 83 -18.16 4.61 22.32
C GLN A 83 -18.39 3.29 21.56
N ASP A 84 -18.72 2.23 22.28
CA ASP A 84 -19.01 0.92 21.68
C ASP A 84 -20.27 0.97 20.79
N ALA A 85 -21.34 1.66 21.23
CA ALA A 85 -22.57 1.85 20.48
C ALA A 85 -22.35 2.66 19.19
N ALA A 86 -21.59 3.75 19.29
CA ALA A 86 -21.27 4.61 18.16
C ALA A 86 -20.38 3.87 17.14
N ALA A 87 -19.36 3.14 17.58
CA ALA A 87 -18.54 2.31 16.70
C ALA A 87 -19.34 1.15 16.08
N LEU A 88 -20.26 0.57 16.85
CA LEU A 88 -21.10 -0.52 16.38
C LEU A 88 -22.09 -0.06 15.33
N THR A 89 -22.58 1.18 15.32
CA THR A 89 -23.60 1.65 14.37
C THR A 89 -23.02 2.54 13.28
N GLY A 90 -21.90 3.21 13.56
CA GLY A 90 -21.40 4.30 12.71
C GLY A 90 -22.10 5.64 12.98
N ASP A 91 -22.97 5.72 13.98
CA ASP A 91 -23.79 6.89 14.28
C ASP A 91 -23.18 7.70 15.44
N THR A 92 -22.81 8.95 15.17
CA THR A 92 -22.23 9.87 16.15
C THR A 92 -23.25 10.39 17.15
N ASP A 93 -24.55 10.18 16.93
CA ASP A 93 -25.61 10.56 17.89
C ASP A 93 -25.44 9.86 19.25
N TYR A 94 -24.86 8.66 19.27
CA TYR A 94 -24.52 7.94 20.50
C TYR A 94 -23.44 8.61 21.34
N CYS A 95 -22.67 9.54 20.76
CA CYS A 95 -21.66 10.33 21.47
C CYS A 95 -22.25 11.55 22.19
N GLN A 96 -23.48 11.98 21.87
CA GLN A 96 -24.04 13.28 22.33
C GLN A 96 -24.19 13.41 23.85
N ASP A 97 -24.30 12.29 24.57
CA ASP A 97 -24.39 12.26 26.03
C ASP A 97 -23.01 12.43 26.72
N LEU A 98 -21.93 12.49 25.95
CA LEU A 98 -20.56 12.72 26.43
C LEU A 98 -20.20 14.21 26.36
N GLU A 99 -19.27 14.62 27.21
CA GLU A 99 -18.78 16.01 27.28
C GLU A 99 -17.26 16.09 27.13
N GLY A 100 -16.79 17.18 26.52
CA GLY A 100 -15.36 17.47 26.37
C GLY A 100 -14.61 16.38 25.60
N ASP A 101 -13.43 16.00 26.10
CA ASP A 101 -12.55 15.04 25.44
C ASP A 101 -13.23 13.68 25.18
N ALA A 102 -14.17 13.25 26.03
CA ALA A 102 -14.88 11.99 25.84
C ALA A 102 -15.79 11.98 24.60
N TYR A 103 -16.40 13.13 24.27
CA TYR A 103 -17.18 13.30 23.05
C TYR A 103 -16.26 13.25 21.82
N ASP A 104 -15.16 13.98 21.86
CA ASP A 104 -14.20 14.05 20.75
C ASP A 104 -13.56 12.68 20.48
N ASP A 105 -13.17 11.95 21.53
CA ASP A 105 -12.64 10.59 21.44
C ASP A 105 -13.66 9.61 20.83
N CYS A 106 -14.95 9.77 21.17
CA CYS A 106 -16.04 8.97 20.62
C CYS A 106 -16.20 9.21 19.11
N VAL A 107 -16.36 10.47 18.69
CA VAL A 107 -16.52 10.85 17.27
C VAL A 107 -15.31 10.41 16.45
N TRP A 108 -14.09 10.64 16.95
CA TRP A 108 -12.86 10.17 16.30
C TRP A 108 -12.86 8.64 16.14
N GLY A 109 -13.26 7.92 17.19
CA GLY A 109 -13.44 6.47 17.14
C GLY A 109 -14.34 6.02 15.99
N VAL A 110 -15.50 6.67 15.83
CA VAL A 110 -16.45 6.39 14.74
C VAL A 110 -15.84 6.70 13.38
N ALA A 111 -15.25 7.88 13.20
CA ALA A 111 -14.60 8.30 11.94
C ALA A 111 -13.58 7.26 11.45
N ARG A 112 -12.75 6.76 12.37
CA ARG A 112 -11.72 5.76 12.08
C ARG A 112 -12.28 4.37 11.82
N GLU A 113 -13.38 3.98 12.47
CA GLU A 113 -13.98 2.67 12.27
C GLU A 113 -14.78 2.59 10.97
N MET A 114 -15.50 3.67 10.65
CA MET A 114 -16.27 3.81 9.41
C MET A 114 -15.41 4.18 8.20
N LEU A 115 -14.14 4.54 8.43
CA LEU A 115 -13.23 5.05 7.41
C LEU A 115 -13.79 6.29 6.70
N ASP A 116 -14.47 7.15 7.46
CA ASP A 116 -15.10 8.36 6.97
C ASP A 116 -14.50 9.58 7.67
N ALA A 117 -13.61 10.29 6.95
CA ALA A 117 -12.93 11.47 7.47
C ALA A 117 -13.88 12.66 7.66
N THR A 118 -15.05 12.67 7.03
CA THR A 118 -16.01 13.78 7.16
C THR A 118 -16.66 13.81 8.54
N LEU A 119 -16.73 12.68 9.24
CA LEU A 119 -17.21 12.60 10.62
C LEU A 119 -16.31 13.37 11.60
N CYS A 120 -15.05 13.62 11.25
CA CYS A 120 -14.16 14.45 12.06
C CYS A 120 -14.61 15.92 12.13
N ASP A 121 -15.47 16.38 11.22
CA ASP A 121 -16.00 17.75 11.23
C ASP A 121 -16.96 18.00 12.42
N ASP A 122 -17.47 16.93 13.05
CA ASP A 122 -18.37 16.99 14.20
C ASP A 122 -17.65 17.16 15.54
N LEU A 123 -16.30 17.13 15.56
CA LEU A 123 -15.48 17.32 16.77
C LEU A 123 -15.71 18.71 17.38
N GLN A 124 -15.80 18.78 18.71
CA GLN A 124 -15.93 20.03 19.46
C GLN A 124 -14.61 20.80 19.47
N ASN A 125 -13.49 20.10 19.68
CA ASN A 125 -12.18 20.72 19.56
C ASN A 125 -11.69 20.75 18.10
N THR A 126 -11.73 21.94 17.52
CA THR A 126 -11.30 22.18 16.13
C THR A 126 -9.81 21.91 15.90
N GLU A 127 -8.98 21.89 16.95
CA GLU A 127 -7.55 21.56 16.84
C GLU A 127 -7.33 20.09 16.45
N TYR A 128 -8.26 19.20 16.83
CA TYR A 128 -8.14 17.75 16.58
C TYR A 128 -8.71 17.31 15.23
N VAL A 129 -9.42 18.19 14.51
CA VAL A 129 -10.07 17.84 13.23
C VAL A 129 -9.05 17.32 12.21
N ILE A 130 -7.91 18.01 12.07
CA ILE A 130 -6.87 17.63 11.11
C ILE A 130 -6.25 16.29 11.52
N ASP A 131 -5.89 16.11 12.80
CA ASP A 131 -5.29 14.87 13.27
C ASP A 131 -6.25 13.67 13.12
N CYS A 132 -7.55 13.92 13.34
CA CYS A 132 -8.61 12.94 13.11
C CYS A 132 -8.67 12.53 11.64
N GLN A 133 -8.79 13.50 10.72
CA GLN A 133 -8.83 13.24 9.27
C GLN A 133 -7.57 12.50 8.80
N ASP A 134 -6.40 12.97 9.20
CA ASP A 134 -5.11 12.34 8.88
C ASP A 134 -5.04 10.89 9.37
N SER A 135 -5.61 10.59 10.54
CA SER A 135 -5.66 9.22 11.07
C SER A 135 -6.54 8.30 10.23
N VAL A 136 -7.65 8.81 9.69
CA VAL A 136 -8.56 8.06 8.81
C VAL A 136 -7.90 7.81 7.46
N TYR A 137 -7.31 8.85 6.86
CA TYR A 137 -6.61 8.72 5.59
C TYR A 137 -5.43 7.76 5.66
N ARG A 138 -4.64 7.77 6.74
CA ARG A 138 -3.59 6.76 6.95
C ARG A 138 -4.16 5.34 7.01
N LYS A 139 -5.27 5.11 7.73
CA LYS A 139 -5.89 3.79 7.82
C LYS A 139 -6.40 3.32 6.46
N LEU A 140 -7.02 4.21 5.67
CA LEU A 140 -7.41 3.96 4.27
C LEU A 140 -6.20 3.62 3.39
N ALA A 141 -5.15 4.42 3.46
CA ALA A 141 -3.92 4.22 2.70
C ALA A 141 -3.31 2.84 2.98
N TYR A 142 -3.12 2.47 4.25
CA TYR A 142 -2.48 1.21 4.62
C TYR A 142 -3.36 -0.02 4.35
N SER A 143 -4.66 0.07 4.59
CA SER A 143 -5.58 -1.06 4.36
C SER A 143 -5.85 -1.30 2.88
N GLY A 144 -5.90 -0.24 2.07
CA GLY A 144 -6.09 -0.30 0.62
C GLY A 144 -4.79 -0.44 -0.18
N ARG A 145 -3.63 -0.19 0.44
CA ARG A 145 -2.34 0.05 -0.24
C ARG A 145 -2.49 1.10 -1.36
N ASP A 146 -3.20 2.18 -1.06
CA ASP A 146 -3.55 3.24 -2.00
C ASP A 146 -2.94 4.57 -1.54
N THR A 147 -1.92 5.02 -2.25
CA THR A 147 -1.14 6.23 -1.92
C THR A 147 -1.91 7.52 -2.16
N SER A 148 -3.03 7.49 -2.90
CA SER A 148 -3.88 8.69 -3.08
C SER A 148 -4.46 9.21 -1.76
N TYR A 149 -4.61 8.35 -0.75
CA TYR A 149 -4.98 8.76 0.60
C TYR A 149 -3.81 9.35 1.39
N CYS A 150 -2.56 8.97 1.11
CA CYS A 150 -1.40 9.63 1.72
C CYS A 150 -1.31 11.10 1.28
N GLU A 151 -1.70 11.42 0.04
CA GLU A 151 -1.72 12.80 -0.49
C GLU A 151 -2.74 13.71 0.23
N GLN A 152 -3.70 13.13 0.95
CA GLN A 152 -4.70 13.88 1.73
C GLN A 152 -4.19 14.29 3.11
N LEU A 153 -3.01 13.80 3.53
CA LEU A 153 -2.45 14.15 4.83
C LEU A 153 -2.03 15.61 4.88
N SER A 154 -2.23 16.23 6.04
CA SER A 154 -2.00 17.67 6.22
C SER A 154 -0.53 18.08 6.20
N ASP A 155 0.38 17.20 6.65
CA ASP A 155 1.80 17.47 6.79
C ASP A 155 2.63 16.72 5.72
N ALA A 156 3.49 17.45 5.01
CA ALA A 156 4.27 16.93 3.90
C ALA A 156 5.26 15.81 4.30
N VAL A 157 5.82 15.86 5.52
CA VAL A 157 6.71 14.81 6.03
C VAL A 157 5.91 13.53 6.29
N GLN A 158 4.67 13.66 6.77
CA GLN A 158 3.77 12.53 6.96
C GLN A 158 3.30 11.94 5.62
N VAL A 159 3.09 12.77 4.59
CA VAL A 159 2.80 12.31 3.22
C VAL A 159 3.93 11.41 2.72
N GLU A 160 5.18 11.88 2.78
CA GLU A 160 6.36 11.14 2.30
C GLU A 160 6.52 9.81 3.03
N GLY A 161 6.48 9.81 4.37
CA GLY A 161 6.61 8.58 5.16
C GLY A 161 5.46 7.58 4.96
N CYS A 162 4.24 8.06 4.67
CA CYS A 162 3.09 7.22 4.34
C CYS A 162 3.28 6.50 3.00
N ILE A 163 3.70 7.22 1.97
CA ILE A 163 3.97 6.67 0.63
C ILE A 163 5.09 5.62 0.71
N GLU A 164 6.20 5.96 1.37
CA GLU A 164 7.34 5.04 1.55
C GLU A 164 6.92 3.75 2.27
N SER A 165 6.05 3.85 3.28
CA SER A 165 5.56 2.69 4.03
C SER A 165 4.70 1.73 3.18
N ILE A 166 4.03 2.21 2.13
CA ILE A 166 3.15 1.42 1.26
C ILE A 166 3.91 0.84 0.06
N GLU A 167 4.70 1.67 -0.60
CA GLU A 167 5.42 1.31 -1.83
C GLU A 167 6.78 0.68 -1.55
N GLY A 168 7.30 0.83 -0.33
CA GLY A 168 8.68 0.52 0.03
C GLY A 168 9.64 1.60 -0.49
N ALA A 169 10.92 1.48 -0.15
CA ALA A 169 11.94 2.32 -0.77
C ALA A 169 11.88 2.14 -2.29
N LEU A 170 11.77 3.24 -3.04
CA LEU A 170 11.85 3.22 -4.50
C LEU A 170 13.14 2.50 -4.92
N THR A 171 12.98 1.38 -5.62
CA THR A 171 14.08 0.64 -6.24
C THR A 171 14.08 0.94 -7.73
N PHE A 172 15.21 0.73 -8.40
CA PHE A 172 15.25 0.81 -9.87
C PHE A 172 14.13 -0.03 -10.53
N GLU A 173 13.81 -1.20 -9.95
CA GLU A 173 12.77 -2.11 -10.45
C GLU A 173 11.34 -1.59 -10.20
N SER A 174 11.07 -0.86 -9.12
CA SER A 174 9.76 -0.26 -8.84
C SER A 174 9.52 1.08 -9.55
N CYS A 175 10.56 1.68 -10.13
CA CYS A 175 10.53 3.03 -10.72
C CYS A 175 10.02 3.07 -12.17
N GLU A 176 9.79 1.93 -12.83
CA GLU A 176 9.39 1.87 -14.26
C GLU A 176 7.92 2.26 -14.55
N ALA A 177 7.14 2.63 -13.53
CA ALA A 177 5.69 2.81 -13.64
C ALA A 177 5.21 4.25 -13.94
N ASP A 178 6.04 5.29 -13.80
CA ASP A 178 5.59 6.68 -14.02
C ASP A 178 6.62 7.57 -14.73
N VAL A 179 6.15 8.35 -15.71
CA VAL A 179 6.98 9.18 -16.61
C VAL A 179 7.49 10.43 -15.89
N SER A 180 6.85 10.81 -14.78
CA SER A 180 7.20 11.95 -13.94
C SER A 180 8.49 11.75 -13.13
N GLY A 181 8.90 10.49 -12.91
CA GLY A 181 10.05 10.13 -12.08
C GLY A 181 11.32 9.72 -12.84
N ALA A 182 11.33 9.74 -14.18
CA ALA A 182 12.40 9.14 -14.98
C ALA A 182 13.82 9.64 -14.64
N GLU A 183 13.98 10.93 -14.33
CA GLU A 183 15.27 11.51 -13.92
C GLU A 183 15.69 11.06 -12.52
N TYR A 184 14.73 10.99 -11.59
CA TYR A 184 14.94 10.49 -10.23
C TYR A 184 15.24 8.99 -10.21
N CYS A 185 14.58 8.20 -11.07
CA CYS A 185 14.84 6.78 -11.26
C CYS A 185 16.25 6.52 -11.79
N GLU A 186 16.71 7.35 -12.73
CA GLU A 186 18.08 7.29 -13.24
C GLU A 186 19.10 7.65 -12.14
N TYR A 187 18.80 8.67 -11.32
CA TYR A 187 19.57 8.98 -10.12
C TYR A 187 19.70 7.77 -9.18
N LEU A 188 18.59 7.12 -8.83
CA LEU A 188 18.60 5.95 -7.95
C LEU A 188 19.45 4.80 -8.53
N ARG A 189 19.30 4.52 -9.83
CA ARG A 189 20.07 3.50 -10.55
C ARG A 189 21.56 3.77 -10.51
N VAL A 190 21.96 4.98 -10.90
CA VAL A 190 23.38 5.36 -10.95
C VAL A 190 23.98 5.40 -9.55
N LYS A 191 23.23 5.87 -8.55
CA LYS A 191 23.68 5.84 -7.15
C LYS A 191 23.92 4.42 -6.66
N GLU A 192 23.02 3.48 -6.93
CA GLU A 192 23.19 2.07 -6.56
C GLU A 192 24.39 1.44 -7.29
N GLN A 193 24.58 1.74 -8.58
CA GLN A 193 25.73 1.29 -9.35
C GLN A 193 27.05 1.88 -8.83
N ALA A 194 27.07 3.18 -8.52
CA ALA A 194 28.21 3.88 -7.95
C ALA A 194 28.57 3.35 -6.57
N ALA A 195 27.58 3.06 -5.72
CA ALA A 195 27.80 2.43 -4.42
C ALA A 195 28.34 1.00 -4.56
N ALA A 196 27.74 0.18 -5.44
CA ALA A 196 28.15 -1.21 -5.65
C ALA A 196 29.54 -1.34 -6.29
N ALA A 197 29.90 -0.40 -7.17
CA ALA A 197 31.21 -0.32 -7.79
C ALA A 197 32.24 0.44 -6.93
N GLN A 198 31.80 1.05 -5.82
CA GLN A 198 32.57 2.03 -5.05
C GLN A 198 33.22 3.08 -5.95
N ASP A 199 32.50 3.59 -6.97
CA ASP A 199 33.03 4.50 -7.97
C ASP A 199 32.12 5.74 -8.14
N ARG A 200 32.58 6.88 -7.59
CA ARG A 200 31.89 8.19 -7.63
C ARG A 200 31.90 8.80 -9.03
N SER A 201 32.77 8.34 -9.93
CA SER A 201 32.83 8.85 -11.30
C SER A 201 31.56 8.51 -12.07
N LEU A 202 30.91 7.39 -11.73
CA LEU A 202 29.64 6.95 -12.31
C LEU A 202 28.51 7.97 -12.09
N CYS A 203 28.54 8.72 -10.98
CA CYS A 203 27.60 9.82 -10.71
C CYS A 203 27.68 10.96 -11.73
N GLY A 204 28.77 11.09 -12.51
CA GLY A 204 28.96 12.15 -13.49
C GLY A 204 28.00 12.09 -14.70
N SER A 205 27.24 11.01 -14.82
CA SER A 205 26.19 10.83 -15.84
C SER A 205 24.85 11.50 -15.46
N LEU A 206 24.71 11.95 -14.21
CA LEU A 206 23.48 12.55 -13.68
C LEU A 206 23.39 14.06 -13.96
N SER A 207 22.21 14.63 -13.76
CA SER A 207 22.03 16.09 -13.80
C SER A 207 22.75 16.78 -12.65
N GLU A 208 23.09 18.07 -12.82
CA GLU A 208 23.89 18.84 -11.86
C GLU A 208 23.31 18.80 -10.44
N GLU A 209 21.99 18.74 -10.30
CA GLU A 209 21.28 18.62 -9.02
C GLU A 209 21.58 17.30 -8.30
N TYR A 210 21.67 16.19 -9.04
CA TYR A 210 21.85 14.85 -8.47
C TYR A 210 23.32 14.39 -8.37
N ILE A 211 24.24 15.02 -9.10
CA ILE A 211 25.69 14.70 -9.03
C ILE A 211 26.20 14.83 -7.59
N VAL A 212 25.87 15.94 -6.92
CA VAL A 212 26.36 16.22 -5.57
C VAL A 212 25.82 15.19 -4.58
N ASN A 213 24.51 14.95 -4.60
CA ASN A 213 23.85 14.00 -3.70
C ASN A 213 24.36 12.56 -3.90
N CYS A 214 24.52 12.13 -5.17
CA CYS A 214 25.10 10.82 -5.49
C CYS A 214 26.52 10.67 -4.94
N ARG A 215 27.37 11.69 -5.07
CA ARG A 215 28.76 11.63 -4.60
C ARG A 215 28.89 11.68 -3.08
N GLU A 216 28.03 12.43 -2.40
CA GLU A 216 28.01 12.49 -0.93
C GLU A 216 27.54 11.19 -0.30
N THR A 217 26.57 10.53 -0.93
CA THR A 217 25.99 9.27 -0.41
C THR A 217 26.84 8.04 -0.72
N VAL A 218 27.60 8.06 -1.82
CA VAL A 218 28.63 7.05 -2.10
C VAL A 218 29.89 7.42 -1.31
N HIS A 219 30.01 6.91 -0.08
CA HIS A 219 31.24 7.05 0.70
C HIS A 219 32.32 6.16 0.10
N ILE A 220 33.43 6.78 -0.31
CA ILE A 220 34.58 6.09 -0.86
C ILE A 220 35.73 6.43 0.06
N ASP A 221 36.11 5.44 0.88
CA ASP A 221 37.24 5.55 1.79
C ASP A 221 38.58 5.39 1.05
N ASP A 222 38.59 4.95 -0.22
CA ASP A 222 39.75 4.69 -1.09
C ASP A 222 39.70 5.65 -2.31
N ALA A 223 40.47 6.75 -2.27
CA ALA A 223 40.24 7.90 -3.14
C ALA A 223 40.80 7.77 -4.57
N ASP A 224 41.74 6.86 -4.81
CA ASP A 224 42.33 6.56 -6.12
C ASP A 224 42.05 5.14 -6.63
N PHE A 225 41.35 4.32 -5.84
CA PHE A 225 40.85 3.00 -6.19
C PHE A 225 41.93 1.93 -6.35
N ASP A 226 43.04 2.08 -5.64
CA ASP A 226 44.13 1.10 -5.65
C ASP A 226 43.90 -0.07 -4.65
N GLY A 227 42.90 0.06 -3.77
CA GLY A 227 42.53 -0.91 -2.75
C GLY A 227 43.04 -0.61 -1.34
N VAL A 228 43.59 0.58 -1.09
CA VAL A 228 43.98 1.09 0.23
C VAL A 228 43.02 2.21 0.65
N GLU A 229 42.54 2.19 1.89
CA GLU A 229 41.76 3.31 2.41
C GLU A 229 42.66 4.55 2.59
N THR A 230 42.18 5.74 2.24
CA THR A 230 42.80 7.07 2.38
C THR A 230 43.48 7.26 3.75
N GLU A 231 42.85 6.80 4.83
CA GLU A 231 43.44 6.89 6.18
C GLU A 231 44.66 5.98 6.33
N LEU A 232 44.62 4.79 5.72
CA LEU A 232 45.70 3.82 5.71
C LEU A 232 46.83 4.25 4.78
N GLU A 233 46.51 4.89 3.65
CA GLU A 233 47.49 5.53 2.77
C GLU A 233 48.24 6.65 3.48
N MET A 234 47.52 7.56 4.15
CA MET A 234 48.14 8.58 4.99
C MET A 234 49.00 7.98 6.12
N PHE A 235 48.64 6.80 6.64
CA PHE A 235 49.41 6.09 7.65
C PHE A 235 50.72 5.50 7.08
N TYR A 236 50.68 4.91 5.88
CA TYR A 236 51.86 4.38 5.21
C TYR A 236 52.67 5.46 4.45
N GLY A 237 52.12 6.67 4.37
CA GLY A 237 52.78 7.82 3.76
C GLY A 237 52.64 7.88 2.24
N SER A 238 51.73 7.11 1.64
CA SER A 238 51.35 7.26 0.23
C SER A 238 50.42 8.46 0.01
N ASP A 239 50.28 8.92 -1.24
CA ASP A 239 49.40 9.99 -1.67
C ASP A 239 48.02 9.42 -2.00
N PRO A 240 46.95 9.76 -1.23
CA PRO A 240 45.63 9.13 -1.41
C PRO A 240 44.90 9.40 -2.74
N TYR A 241 45.56 10.09 -3.67
CA TYR A 241 45.01 10.44 -4.96
C TYR A 241 45.83 9.84 -6.11
N LEU A 242 46.81 8.99 -5.81
CA LEU A 242 47.72 8.37 -6.77
C LEU A 242 47.92 6.89 -6.45
N ALA A 243 47.30 6.02 -7.26
CA ALA A 243 47.38 4.57 -7.08
C ALA A 243 48.82 4.00 -7.09
N ASP A 244 49.80 4.76 -7.58
CA ASP A 244 51.24 4.46 -7.55
C ASP A 244 51.92 5.78 -7.15
N THR A 245 52.20 5.93 -5.86
CA THR A 245 52.64 7.21 -5.29
C THR A 245 54.06 7.58 -5.71
N ASP A 246 54.97 6.60 -5.77
CA ASP A 246 56.38 6.84 -6.08
C ASP A 246 56.70 6.73 -7.58
N GLY A 247 55.75 6.23 -8.38
CA GLY A 247 55.79 6.15 -9.83
C GLY A 247 56.67 5.03 -10.36
N ASP A 248 56.93 3.99 -9.56
CA ASP A 248 57.82 2.88 -9.93
C ASP A 248 57.11 1.77 -10.74
N GLY A 249 55.78 1.84 -10.81
CA GLY A 249 54.91 0.96 -11.59
C GLY A 249 54.22 -0.15 -10.81
N TYR A 250 54.36 -0.19 -9.48
CA TYR A 250 53.54 -1.00 -8.56
C TYR A 250 52.53 -0.11 -7.86
N THR A 251 51.34 -0.64 -7.53
CA THR A 251 50.38 0.17 -6.77
C THR A 251 50.73 0.18 -5.29
N ASP A 252 50.33 1.22 -4.55
CA ASP A 252 50.61 1.35 -3.13
C ASP A 252 50.09 0.13 -2.35
N LYS A 253 48.92 -0.39 -2.74
CA LYS A 253 48.35 -1.66 -2.26
C LYS A 253 49.26 -2.87 -2.46
N GLU A 254 49.83 -3.02 -3.65
CA GLU A 254 50.71 -4.15 -3.99
C GLU A 254 51.97 -4.13 -3.14
N GLU A 255 52.51 -2.93 -2.91
CA GLU A 255 53.69 -2.71 -2.08
C GLU A 255 53.40 -2.98 -0.61
N ILE A 256 52.31 -2.43 -0.06
CA ILE A 256 51.88 -2.66 1.33
C ILE A 256 51.66 -4.16 1.60
N ASP A 257 50.96 -4.86 0.71
CA ASP A 257 50.71 -6.31 0.82
C ASP A 257 52.01 -7.14 0.78
N ALA A 258 52.99 -6.68 0.00
CA ALA A 258 54.29 -7.32 -0.14
C ALA A 258 55.32 -6.86 0.92
N GLY A 259 54.98 -5.87 1.75
CA GLY A 259 55.83 -5.31 2.81
C GLY A 259 56.92 -4.37 2.28
N TYR A 260 56.63 -3.66 1.18
CA TYR A 260 57.44 -2.61 0.56
C TYR A 260 56.88 -1.22 0.89
N ASN A 261 57.71 -0.18 0.75
CA ASN A 261 57.33 1.19 1.09
C ASN A 261 56.61 1.87 -0.08
N PRO A 262 55.34 2.24 0.03
CA PRO A 262 54.56 2.77 -1.09
C PRO A 262 54.96 4.19 -1.53
N ASN A 263 55.83 4.87 -0.79
CA ASN A 263 56.31 6.22 -1.13
C ASN A 263 57.82 6.26 -1.40
N GLY A 264 58.37 5.17 -1.94
CA GLY A 264 59.77 5.13 -2.36
C GLY A 264 60.46 3.80 -2.05
N GLU A 265 61.71 3.67 -2.49
CA GLU A 265 62.46 2.43 -2.36
C GLU A 265 62.56 1.87 -0.92
N GLY A 266 62.34 0.56 -0.76
CA GLY A 266 62.67 -0.17 0.46
C GLY A 266 61.55 -1.04 1.02
N LYS A 267 61.72 -1.52 2.25
CA LYS A 267 60.68 -2.26 2.98
C LYS A 267 59.86 -1.31 3.84
N LEU A 268 58.60 -1.67 4.06
CA LEU A 268 57.71 -1.04 5.04
C LEU A 268 58.28 -1.29 6.45
N GLU A 269 58.84 -0.27 7.10
CA GLU A 269 59.41 -0.33 8.48
C GLU A 269 58.48 0.29 9.53
#